data_AF-I0BR36-F1
#
_entry.id   AF-I0BR36-F1
#
_cell.length_a   1.000
_cell.length_b   1.000
_cell.length_c   1.000
_cell.angle_alpha   90.00
_cell.angle_beta   90.00
_cell.angle_gamma   90.00
#
_symmetry.space_group_name_H-M   'P 1'
#
loop_
_entity.id
_entity.type
_entity.pdbx_description
1 polymer ?
#
loop_
_entity_poly.entity_id
_entity_poly.type
_entity_poly.pdbx_seq_one_letter_code
_entity_poly.pdbx_strand_id
1 'polypeptide(L)' 'MRAYSALGDGGNLICCVPEKNLVAAIASAFIPHSRDRWTLMKEHILPAALD' A
#
# COMPACT_ATOMS: atom_id res chain seq x y z
N MET A 1 -4.72 4.94 13.98
CA MET A 1 -4.20 5.44 12.69
C MET A 1 -5.20 5.08 11.61
N ARG A 2 -5.70 6.05 10.86
CA ARG A 2 -6.57 5.77 9.71
C ARG A 2 -5.70 5.73 8.45
N ALA A 3 -5.86 4.65 7.69
CA ALA A 3 -5.24 4.50 6.39
C ALA A 3 -6.35 4.31 5.36
N TYR A 4 -6.24 4.99 4.23
CA TYR A 4 -7.17 4.90 3.12
C TYR A 4 -6.42 4.33 1.93
N SER A 5 -6.95 3.28 1.31
CA SER A 5 -6.28 2.64 0.17
C SER A 5 -7.21 2.47 -1.02
N ALA A 6 -6.63 2.60 -2.21
CA ALA A 6 -7.23 2.17 -3.46
C ALA A 6 -6.38 1.05 -4.05
N LEU A 7 -7.04 -0.06 -4.37
CA LEU A 7 -6.45 -1.27 -4.94
C LEU A 7 -6.69 -1.26 -6.44
N GLY A 8 -5.62 -1.43 -7.22
CA GLY A 8 -5.67 -1.55 -8.67
C GLY A 8 -5.26 -2.94 -9.14
N ASP A 9 -5.62 -3.26 -10.38
CA ASP A 9 -5.26 -4.53 -11.00
C ASP A 9 -3.74 -4.73 -11.08
N GLY A 10 -3.33 -5.99 -11.17
CA GLY A 10 -1.91 -6.37 -11.24
C GLY A 10 -1.15 -6.14 -9.93
N GLY A 11 -1.86 -5.88 -8.83
CA GLY A 11 -1.30 -5.62 -7.50
C GLY A 11 -0.79 -4.20 -7.31
N ASN A 12 -1.32 -3.24 -8.05
CA ASN A 12 -1.05 -1.83 -7.80
C ASN A 12 -1.84 -1.37 -6.56
N LEU A 13 -1.24 -0.51 -5.74
CA LEU A 13 -1.87 -0.01 -4.51
C LEU A 13 -1.39 1.41 -4.21
N ILE A 14 -2.30 2.31 -3.86
CA ILE A 14 -1.97 3.59 -3.22
C ILE A 14 -2.60 3.62 -1.82
N CYS A 15 -1.85 4.07 -0.83
CA CYS A 15 -2.24 4.17 0.57
C CYS A 15 -1.93 5.58 1.10
N CYS A 16 -2.94 6.25 1.66
CA CYS A 16 -2.82 7.55 2.30
C CYS A 16 -2.98 7.42 3.81
N VAL A 17 -2.04 8.01 4.56
CA VAL A 17 -2.08 8.09 6.03
C VAL A 17 -2.00 9.57 6.45
N PRO A 18 -3.14 10.27 6.51
CA PRO A 18 -3.18 11.72 6.72
C PRO A 18 -2.52 12.16 8.03
N GLU A 19 -2.71 11.41 9.12
CA GLU A 19 -2.17 11.74 10.44
C GLU A 19 -0.64 11.70 10.49
N LYS A 20 0.01 11.19 9.44
CA LYS A 20 1.46 11.10 9.29
C LYS A 20 1.99 11.93 8.12
N ASN A 21 1.13 12.67 7.41
CA ASN A 21 1.49 13.35 6.17
C ASN A 21 2.22 12.41 5.18
N LEU A 22 1.77 11.15 5.09
CA LEU A 22 2.43 10.08 4.34
C LEU A 22 1.50 9.52 3.26
N VAL A 23 2.06 9.32 2.07
CA VAL A 23 1.47 8.52 1.00
C VAL A 23 2.49 7.47 0.57
N ALA A 24 2.05 6.22 0.47
CA ALA A 24 2.86 5.10 -0.01
C ALA A 24 2.18 4.44 -1.21
N ALA A 25 2.97 4.06 -2.22
CA ALA A 25 2.46 3.42 -3.43
C ALA A 25 3.28 2.16 -3.75
N ILE A 26 2.58 1.12 -4.20
CA ILE A 26 3.18 -0.07 -4.83
C ILE A 26 2.87 0.02 -6.32
N ALA A 27 3.91 0.28 -7.12
CA ALA A 27 3.85 0.21 -8.56
C ALA A 27 4.27 -1.19 -9.03
N SER A 28 3.50 -1.76 -9.96
CA SER A 28 3.70 -3.13 -10.44
C SER A 28 3.30 -3.29 -11.89
N ALA A 29 4.06 -4.10 -12.61
CA ALA A 29 3.59 -4.69 -13.85
C ALA A 29 2.33 -5.52 -13.59
N PHE A 30 1.53 -5.76 -14.64
CA PHE A 30 0.33 -6.58 -14.54
C PHE A 30 0.68 -8.01 -14.10
N ILE A 31 0.10 -8.46 -13.00
CA ILE A 31 0.21 -9.83 -12.48
C ILE A 31 -1.18 -10.46 -12.43
N PRO A 32 -1.45 -11.51 -13.23
CA PRO A 32 -2.68 -12.28 -13.12
C PRO A 32 -2.83 -12.86 -11.71
N HIS A 33 -4.01 -12.76 -11.12
CA HIS A 33 -4.30 -13.26 -9.77
C HIS A 33 -3.33 -12.73 -8.70
N SER A 34 -3.01 -11.43 -8.75
CA SER A 34 -2.16 -10.80 -7.75
C SER A 34 -2.69 -11.05 -6.34
N ARG A 35 -1.83 -11.54 -5.44
CA ARG A 35 -2.14 -11.68 -4.01
C ARG A 35 -2.49 -10.31 -3.42
N ASP A 36 -3.24 -10.30 -2.33
CA ASP A 36 -3.52 -9.09 -1.57
C ASP A 36 -2.20 -8.46 -1.10
N ARG A 37 -1.89 -7.27 -1.62
CA ARG A 37 -0.67 -6.52 -1.28
C ARG A 37 -0.88 -5.58 -0.11
N TRP A 38 -2.09 -5.53 0.44
CA TRP A 38 -2.35 -4.79 1.67
C TRP A 38 -1.53 -5.32 2.84
N THR A 39 -1.30 -6.64 2.94
CA THR A 39 -0.43 -7.24 3.97
C THR A 39 0.99 -6.68 3.89
N LEU A 40 1.59 -6.65 2.69
CA LEU A 40 2.92 -6.07 2.48
C LEU A 40 2.96 -4.58 2.88
N MET A 41 1.93 -3.82 2.48
CA MET A 41 1.81 -2.40 2.82
C MET A 41 1.73 -2.19 4.34
N LYS A 42 0.83 -2.90 5.02
CA LYS A 42 0.51 -2.72 6.43
C LYS A 42 1.57 -3.26 7.37
N GLU A 43 2.16 -4.41 7.06
CA GLU A 43 3.08 -5.12 7.97
C GLU A 43 4.55 -4.75 7.76
N HIS A 44 4.92 -4.22 6.59
CA HIS A 44 6.31 -3.95 6.26
C HIS A 44 6.56 -2.51 5.79
N ILE A 45 5.80 -2.01 4.81
CA ILE A 45 6.08 -0.69 4.21
C ILE A 45 5.72 0.45 5.17
N LEU A 46 4.50 0.46 5.71
CA LEU A 46 4.07 1.53 6.62
C LEU A 46 4.92 1.57 7.90
N PRO A 47 5.21 0.45 8.58
CA PRO A 47 6.13 0.47 9.73
C PRO A 47 7.49 1.06 9.37
N ALA A 48 8.13 0.60 8.29
CA ALA A 48 9.46 1.06 7.90
C ALA A 48 9.53 2.55 7.50
N ALA A 49 8.42 3.13 7.04
CA ALA A 49 8.35 4.55 6.66
C ALA A 49 7.97 5.49 7.82
N LEU A 50 7.54 4.93 8.95
CA LEU A 50 7.05 5.68 10.11
C LEU A 50 7.97 5.57 11.34
N ASP A 51 8.99 4.74 11.27
CA ASP A 51 10.13 4.71 12.18
C ASP A 51 11.08 5.90 11.93
#